data_AF-A0ABD0S5U2-F1
#
_entry.id   AF-A0ABD0S5U2-F1
#
_cell.length_a   1.000
_cell.length_b   1.000
_cell.length_c   1.000
_cell.angle_alpha   90.00
_cell.angle_beta   90.00
_cell.angle_gamma   90.00
#
_symmetry.space_group_name_H-M   'P 1'
#
loop_
_entity.id
_entity.type
_entity.pdbx_description
1 polymer ?
#
loop_
_entity_poly.entity_id
_entity_poly.type
_entity_poly.pdbx_seq_one_letter_code
_entity_poly.pdbx_strand_id
1 'polypeptide(L)'
;MEEAFEKLKKEGKTDVESLVKWLKDSKVIDDAKAAEDKARALFSDCVDKQAVELSKFKEAVGSLANEQKKNVEDLTKMLAEKGPMLMDAVKAGVSAFKEALAKKK
;
A
#
# COMPACT_ATOMS: atom_id res chain seq x y z
N MET A 1 -2.03 -11.05 3.50
CA MET A 1 -2.24 -9.69 4.03
C MET A 1 -1.58 -9.54 5.39
N GLU A 2 -1.85 -10.43 6.34
CA GLU A 2 -1.30 -10.35 7.71
C GLU A 2 0.23 -10.43 7.73
N GLU A 3 0.83 -11.37 7.02
CA GLU A 3 2.29 -11.45 6.89
C GLU A 3 2.92 -10.22 6.23
N ALA A 4 2.28 -9.65 5.21
CA ALA A 4 2.74 -8.45 4.53
C ALA A 4 2.65 -7.22 5.46
N PHE A 5 1.56 -7.14 6.23
CA PHE A 5 1.38 -6.12 7.27
C PHE A 5 2.42 -6.28 8.39
N GLU A 6 2.72 -7.52 8.80
CA GLU A 6 3.70 -7.81 9.83
C GLU A 6 5.12 -7.45 9.40
N LYS A 7 5.45 -7.64 8.11
CA LYS A 7 6.70 -7.13 7.51
C LYS A 7 6.77 -5.61 7.56
N LEU A 8 5.71 -4.91 7.13
CA LEU A 8 5.64 -3.45 7.22
C LEU A 8 5.76 -2.96 8.66
N LYS A 9 5.13 -3.66 9.62
CA LYS A 9 5.23 -3.37 11.05
C LYS A 9 6.66 -3.55 11.57
N LYS A 10 7.35 -4.62 11.15
CA LYS A 10 8.76 -4.86 11.49
C LYS A 10 9.70 -3.81 10.87
N GLU A 11 9.37 -3.32 9.68
CA GLU A 11 10.09 -2.23 9.02
C GLU A 11 9.74 -0.84 9.58
N GLY A 12 8.77 -0.73 10.50
CA GLY A 12 8.26 0.54 11.00
C GLY A 12 7.48 1.35 9.96
N LYS A 13 7.05 0.73 8.86
CA LYS A 13 6.30 1.34 7.74
C LYS A 13 4.79 1.12 7.87
N THR A 14 4.28 1.18 9.10
CA THR A 14 2.84 1.10 9.40
C THR A 14 2.18 2.46 9.50
N ASP A 15 2.84 3.52 9.03
CA ASP A 15 2.29 4.86 8.91
C ASP A 15 1.21 4.92 7.83
N VAL A 16 0.33 5.91 7.95
CA VAL A 16 -0.70 6.20 6.96
C VAL A 16 -0.13 6.32 5.56
N GLU A 17 0.98 7.03 5.40
CA GLU A 17 1.57 7.26 4.08
C GLU A 17 2.14 5.97 3.47
N SER A 18 2.77 5.13 4.28
CA SER A 18 3.30 3.82 3.87
C SER A 18 2.17 2.85 3.48
N LEU A 19 1.06 2.86 4.21
CA LEU A 19 -0.11 2.02 3.92
C LEU A 19 -0.88 2.49 2.70
N VAL A 20 -1.08 3.80 2.52
CA VAL A 20 -1.69 4.38 1.31
C VAL A 20 -0.84 4.03 0.09
N LYS A 21 0.49 4.16 0.21
CA LYS A 21 1.41 3.75 -0.84
C LYS A 21 1.31 2.26 -1.13
N TRP A 22 1.20 1.41 -0.11
CA TRP A 22 1.03 -0.04 -0.29
C TRP A 22 -0.28 -0.41 -0.98
N LEU A 23 -1.39 0.26 -0.63
CA LEU A 23 -2.69 0.07 -1.30
C LEU A 23 -2.63 0.44 -2.78
N LYS A 24 -1.95 1.55 -3.09
CA LYS A 24 -1.73 2.02 -4.46
C LYS A 24 -0.86 1.05 -5.26
N ASP A 25 0.25 0.64 -4.68
CA ASP A 25 1.22 -0.30 -5.28
C ASP A 25 0.58 -1.67 -5.54
N SER A 26 -0.28 -2.12 -4.62
CA SER A 26 -1.05 -3.36 -4.78
C SER A 26 -2.23 -3.24 -5.75
N LYS A 27 -2.44 -2.08 -6.40
CA LYS A 27 -3.60 -1.76 -7.25
C LYS A 27 -4.95 -1.97 -6.55
N VAL A 28 -4.97 -1.84 -5.22
CA VAL A 28 -6.19 -1.84 -4.43
C VAL A 28 -6.96 -0.57 -4.67
N ILE A 29 -6.25 0.56 -4.63
CA ILE A 29 -6.75 1.86 -5.05
C ILE A 29 -6.12 2.23 -6.38
N ASP A 30 -6.88 2.91 -7.23
CA ASP A 30 -6.34 3.48 -8.46
C ASP A 30 -5.27 4.53 -8.14
N ASP A 31 -4.37 4.80 -9.10
CA ASP A 31 -3.36 5.88 -9.04
C ASP A 31 -3.99 7.29 -9.10
N ALA A 32 -5.25 7.40 -8.68
CA ALA A 32 -6.01 8.62 -8.63
C ALA A 32 -5.80 9.28 -7.27
N LYS A 33 -5.49 10.59 -7.30
CA LYS A 33 -5.35 11.41 -6.09
C LYS A 33 -6.58 11.31 -5.17
N ALA A 34 -7.78 11.19 -5.74
CA ALA A 34 -9.01 11.01 -4.98
C ALA A 34 -9.05 9.70 -4.17
N ALA A 35 -8.46 8.63 -4.68
CA ALA A 35 -8.40 7.35 -3.98
C ALA A 35 -7.32 7.36 -2.89
N GLU A 36 -6.19 8.03 -3.14
CA GLU A 36 -5.19 8.32 -2.09
C GLU A 36 -5.77 9.18 -0.96
N ASP A 37 -6.46 10.27 -1.28
CA ASP A 37 -7.08 11.17 -0.29
C ASP A 37 -8.10 10.43 0.57
N LYS A 38 -8.92 9.58 -0.05
CA LYS A 38 -9.89 8.72 0.66
C LYS A 38 -9.23 7.69 1.55
N ALA A 39 -8.21 6.99 1.06
CA ALA A 39 -7.45 6.06 1.89
C ALA A 39 -6.80 6.81 3.06
N ARG A 40 -6.20 7.98 2.80
CA ARG A 40 -5.62 8.84 3.82
C ARG A 40 -6.64 9.33 4.85
N ALA A 41 -7.88 9.61 4.42
CA ALA A 41 -9.00 9.97 5.29
C ALA A 41 -9.52 8.78 6.12
N LEU A 42 -9.52 7.55 5.57
CA LEU A 42 -9.83 6.35 6.35
C LEU A 42 -8.78 6.10 7.44
N PHE A 43 -7.54 6.49 7.18
CA PHE A 43 -6.45 6.41 8.13
C PHE A 43 -6.23 7.68 8.96
N SER A 44 -6.92 8.80 8.69
CA SER A 44 -6.79 10.02 9.49
C SER A 44 -7.36 9.86 10.89
N ASP A 45 -8.28 8.90 11.07
CA ASP A 45 -8.74 8.45 12.39
C ASP A 45 -7.63 7.73 13.20
N CYS A 46 -6.56 7.33 12.51
CA CYS A 46 -5.37 6.69 13.09
C CYS A 46 -4.13 7.60 13.04
N VAL A 47 -4.25 8.87 12.64
CA VAL A 47 -3.10 9.78 12.42
C VAL A 47 -2.31 10.05 13.70
N ASP A 48 -2.97 9.98 14.87
CA ASP A 48 -2.33 10.10 16.19
C ASP A 48 -1.55 8.85 16.61
N LYS A 49 -1.76 7.71 15.93
CA LYS A 49 -1.03 6.47 16.21
C LYS A 49 0.17 6.37 15.28
N GLN A 50 1.37 6.38 15.88
CA GLN A 50 2.66 6.14 15.23
C GLN A 50 2.72 4.83 14.42
N ALA A 51 1.75 3.94 14.60
CA ALA A 51 1.52 2.78 13.78
C ALA A 51 0.01 2.52 13.68
N VAL A 52 -0.49 2.38 12.46
CA VAL A 52 -1.86 1.88 12.23
C VAL A 52 -1.90 0.43 12.68
N GLU A 53 -2.94 0.05 13.41
CA GLU A 53 -3.16 -1.34 13.81
C GLU A 53 -3.73 -2.16 12.67
N LEU A 54 -3.43 -3.46 12.65
CA LEU A 54 -3.90 -4.38 11.62
C LEU A 54 -5.44 -4.39 11.52
N SER A 55 -6.15 -4.25 12.63
CA SER A 55 -7.61 -4.11 12.66
C SER A 55 -8.09 -2.89 11.87
N LYS A 56 -7.48 -1.71 12.12
CA LYS A 56 -7.82 -0.47 11.40
C LYS A 56 -7.46 -0.56 9.91
N PHE A 57 -6.36 -1.24 9.59
CA PHE A 57 -6.02 -1.52 8.20
C PHE A 57 -7.04 -2.42 7.50
N LYS A 58 -7.50 -3.50 8.15
CA LYS A 58 -8.59 -4.34 7.64
C LYS A 58 -9.89 -3.54 7.48
N GLU A 59 -10.23 -2.66 8.41
CA GLU A 59 -11.41 -1.78 8.29
C GLU A 59 -11.29 -0.81 7.09
N ALA A 60 -10.12 -0.19 6.90
CA ALA A 60 -9.89 0.70 5.77
C ALA A 60 -9.96 -0.06 4.43
N VAL A 61 -9.35 -1.25 4.34
CA VAL A 61 -9.46 -2.13 3.16
C VAL A 61 -10.91 -2.58 2.94
N GLY A 62 -11.64 -2.90 4.01
CA GLY A 62 -13.06 -3.23 3.97
C GLY A 62 -13.92 -2.11 3.41
N SER A 63 -13.70 -0.88 3.89
CA SER A 63 -14.39 0.32 3.42
C SER A 63 -14.06 0.62 1.96
N LEU A 64 -12.78 0.56 1.57
CA LEU A 64 -12.34 0.74 0.19
C LEU A 64 -12.91 -0.32 -0.75
N ALA A 65 -12.98 -1.58 -0.32
CA ALA A 65 -13.57 -2.66 -1.09
C ALA A 65 -15.06 -2.41 -1.36
N ASN A 66 -15.81 -2.09 -0.31
CA ASN A 66 -17.22 -1.79 -0.39
C ASN A 66 -17.48 -0.60 -1.32
N GLU A 67 -16.64 0.43 -1.22
CA GLU A 67 -16.75 1.66 -2.02
C GLU A 67 -16.37 1.45 -3.48
N GLN A 68 -15.40 0.59 -3.77
CA GLN A 68 -15.04 0.19 -5.14
C GLN A 68 -15.92 -0.91 -5.71
N LYS A 69 -16.92 -1.40 -4.96
CA LYS A 69 -17.68 -2.63 -5.27
C LYS A 69 -16.77 -3.81 -5.64
N LYS A 70 -15.58 -3.88 -5.03
CA LYS A 70 -14.63 -4.99 -5.17
C LYS A 70 -14.74 -5.90 -3.96
N ASN A 71 -14.38 -7.16 -4.14
CA ASN A 71 -14.37 -8.12 -3.04
C ASN A 71 -13.19 -7.83 -2.10
N VAL A 72 -13.48 -7.76 -0.79
CA VAL A 72 -12.45 -7.58 0.26
C VAL A 72 -11.41 -8.69 0.16
N GLU A 73 -11.83 -9.92 -0.09
CA GLU A 73 -10.93 -11.06 -0.26
C GLU A 73 -9.98 -10.88 -1.45
N ASP A 74 -10.48 -10.37 -2.57
CA ASP A 74 -9.68 -10.13 -3.78
C ASP A 74 -8.64 -9.04 -3.52
N LEU A 75 -9.04 -7.94 -2.87
CA LEU A 75 -8.12 -6.86 -2.48
C LEU A 75 -7.10 -7.32 -1.43
N THR A 76 -7.53 -8.14 -0.47
CA THR A 76 -6.69 -8.74 0.57
C THR A 76 -5.65 -9.68 -0.05
N LYS A 77 -6.05 -10.43 -1.08
CA LYS A 77 -5.19 -11.33 -1.83
C LYS A 77 -4.21 -10.55 -2.71
N MET A 78 -4.66 -9.50 -3.40
CA MET A 78 -3.77 -8.58 -4.11
C MET A 78 -2.76 -7.90 -3.18
N LEU A 79 -3.16 -7.46 -1.98
CA LEU A 79 -2.23 -6.94 -0.97
C LEU A 79 -1.23 -7.99 -0.49
N ALA A 80 -1.67 -9.25 -0.35
CA ALA A 80 -0.82 -10.37 0.04
C ALA A 80 0.21 -10.71 -1.04
N GLU A 81 -0.23 -10.79 -2.30
CA GLU A 81 0.59 -11.20 -3.45
C GLU A 81 1.46 -10.07 -4.00
N LYS A 82 0.93 -8.84 -4.04
CA LYS A 82 1.57 -7.68 -4.70
C LYS A 82 2.14 -6.65 -3.74
N GLY A 83 2.21 -6.98 -2.46
CA GLY A 83 2.61 -6.01 -1.44
C GLY A 83 4.08 -5.59 -1.49
N PRO A 84 4.89 -5.87 -0.45
CA PRO A 84 6.29 -5.39 -0.40
C PRO A 84 7.14 -5.84 -1.61
N MET A 85 6.73 -6.88 -2.35
CA MET A 85 7.42 -7.35 -3.55
C MET A 85 7.46 -6.33 -4.69
N LEU A 86 6.47 -5.44 -4.83
CA LEU A 86 6.54 -4.36 -5.83
C LEU A 86 7.46 -3.23 -5.38
N MET A 87 7.62 -2.94 -4.09
CA MET A 87 8.60 -1.96 -3.61
C MET A 87 10.04 -2.38 -3.95
N ASP A 88 10.35 -3.67 -3.80
CA ASP A 88 11.64 -4.23 -4.22
C ASP A 88 11.76 -4.28 -5.75
N ALA A 89 10.70 -4.65 -6.48
CA ALA A 89 10.72 -4.71 -7.94
C ALA A 89 10.74 -3.33 -8.62
N VAL A 90 10.12 -2.31 -8.02
CA VAL A 90 10.17 -0.91 -8.48
C VAL A 90 11.52 -0.30 -8.11
N LYS A 91 12.10 -0.59 -6.94
CA LYS A 91 13.49 -0.18 -6.67
C LYS A 91 14.46 -0.83 -7.66
N ALA A 92 14.32 -2.12 -7.93
CA ALA A 92 15.15 -2.82 -8.90
C ALA A 92 14.92 -2.29 -10.34
N GLY A 93 13.67 -2.07 -10.73
CA GLY A 93 13.29 -1.55 -12.04
C GLY A 93 13.70 -0.09 -12.27
N VAL A 94 13.55 0.78 -11.27
CA VAL A 94 14.00 2.18 -11.32
C VAL A 94 15.52 2.25 -11.26
N SER A 95 16.21 1.40 -10.50
CA SER A 95 17.68 1.34 -10.49
C SER A 95 18.21 0.86 -11.84
N ALA A 96 17.64 -0.21 -12.40
CA ALA A 96 18.00 -0.70 -13.74
C ALA A 96 17.70 0.32 -14.84
N PHE A 97 16.58 1.05 -14.73
CA PHE A 97 16.22 2.11 -15.67
C PHE A 97 17.16 3.33 -15.55
N LYS A 98 17.54 3.71 -14.32
CA LYS A 98 18.46 4.83 -14.06
C LYS A 98 19.90 4.48 -14.44
N GLU A 99 20.33 3.24 -14.23
CA GLU A 99 21.62 2.73 -14.72
C GLU A 99 21.66 2.65 -16.25
N ALA A 100 20.57 2.22 -16.90
CA ALA A 100 20.48 2.19 -18.37
C ALA A 100 20.52 3.61 -18.99
N LEU A 101 19.98 4.62 -18.30
CA LEU A 101 20.09 6.03 -18.70
C LEU A 101 21.48 6.62 -18.41
N ALA A 102 22.14 6.23 -17.32
CA ALA A 102 23.49 6.69 -16.98
C ALA A 102 24.57 6.11 -17.90
N LYS A 103 24.37 4.90 -18.44
CA LYS A 103 25.32 4.22 -19.34
C LYS A 103 25.23 4.68 -20.81
N LYS A 104 24.34 5.63 -21.11
CA LYS A 104 24.09 6.17 -22.45
C LYS A 104 24.74 7.56 -22.68
N LYS A 105 25.84 7.85 -21.98
CA LYS A 105 26.57 9.12 -22.09
C LYS A 105 27.98 8.90 -22.60
#